data_AF-A0A7X7R5P6-F1
#
_entry.id   AF-A0A7X7R5P6-F1
#
_cell.length_a   1.000
_cell.length_b   1.000
_cell.length_c   1.000
_cell.angle_alpha   90.00
_cell.angle_beta   90.00
_cell.angle_gamma   90.00
#
_symmetry.space_group_name_H-M   'P 1'
#
loop_
_entity.id
_entity.type
_entity.pdbx_description
1 polymer ?
#
loop_
_entity_poly.entity_id
_entity_poly.type
_entity_poly.pdbx_seq_one_letter_code
_entity_poly.pdbx_strand_id
1 'polypeptide(L)'
;MNQYHESIDLLSEETKNITRAIRSLVEEFEAVDWYNQRVDVTKDAELKAILAHNRDEEIEHAAMALEWLRRKLPVLDKELRDNLFKEGPIAGHHGDEEASATQPVLSGKLK
;
A
#
# COMPACT_ATOMS: atom_id res chain seq x y z
N MET A 1 19.93 -6.79 0.86
CA MET A 1 19.03 -6.68 2.03
C MET A 1 18.75 -8.08 2.54
N ASN A 2 18.70 -8.27 3.87
CA ASN A 2 18.48 -9.60 4.46
C ASN A 2 16.97 -9.89 4.52
N GLN A 3 16.54 -11.08 4.10
CA GLN A 3 15.10 -11.42 4.01
C GLN A 3 14.44 -11.58 5.39
N TYR A 4 15.21 -11.95 6.41
CA TYR A 4 14.75 -12.15 7.77
C TYR A 4 15.60 -11.32 8.75
N HIS A 5 14.96 -10.76 9.76
CA HIS A 5 15.62 -10.04 10.85
C HIS A 5 15.92 -10.93 12.06
N GLU A 6 15.27 -12.09 12.15
CA GLU A 6 15.43 -13.08 13.22
C GLU A 6 15.92 -14.40 12.64
N SER A 7 16.44 -15.28 13.50
CA SER A 7 16.85 -16.63 13.07
C SER A 7 15.66 -17.39 12.47
N ILE A 8 15.85 -17.93 11.27
CA ILE A 8 14.79 -18.63 10.53
C ILE A 8 14.24 -19.86 11.29
N ASP A 9 15.08 -20.49 12.11
CA ASP A 9 14.70 -21.67 12.90
C ASP A 9 13.75 -21.33 14.05
N LEU A 10 13.67 -20.05 14.45
CA LEU A 10 12.76 -19.55 15.47
C LEU A 10 11.40 -19.10 14.89
N LEU A 11 11.30 -18.98 13.56
CA LEU A 11 10.09 -18.51 12.90
C LEU A 11 9.14 -19.68 12.62
N SER A 12 7.85 -19.47 12.87
CA SER A 12 6.82 -20.41 12.41
C SER A 12 6.73 -20.42 10.88
N GLU A 13 6.22 -21.50 10.31
CA GLU A 13 5.99 -21.57 8.86
C GLU A 13 4.99 -20.52 8.37
N GLU A 14 4.01 -20.17 9.20
CA GLU A 14 3.07 -19.08 8.92
C GLU A 14 3.79 -17.73 8.80
N THR A 15 4.65 -17.39 9.76
CA THR A 15 5.43 -16.15 9.71
C THR A 15 6.33 -16.12 8.48
N LYS A 16 6.99 -17.23 8.14
CA LYS A 16 7.81 -17.31 6.93
C LYS A 16 6.98 -17.08 5.66
N ASN A 17 5.76 -17.63 5.59
CA ASN A 17 4.85 -17.39 4.45
C ASN A 17 4.38 -15.93 4.38
N ILE A 18 4.08 -15.31 5.51
CA ILE A 18 3.76 -13.88 5.58
C ILE A 18 4.96 -13.05 5.10
N THR A 19 6.18 -13.36 5.55
CA THR A 19 7.40 -12.68 5.08
C THR A 19 7.57 -12.82 3.57
N ARG A 20 7.36 -14.02 2.99
CA ARG A 20 7.40 -14.24 1.54
C ARG A 20 6.42 -13.30 0.82
N ALA A 21 5.15 -13.30 1.24
CA ALA A 21 4.12 -12.47 0.60
C ALA A 21 4.36 -10.96 0.76
N ILE A 22 4.82 -10.50 1.93
CA ILE A 22 5.18 -9.09 2.17
C ILE A 22 6.37 -8.71 1.28
N ARG A 23 7.40 -9.54 1.20
CA ARG A 23 8.58 -9.26 0.37
C ARG A 23 8.22 -9.17 -1.11
N SER A 24 7.41 -10.10 -1.61
CA SER A 24 6.88 -10.01 -2.98
C SER A 24 6.11 -8.73 -3.20
N LEU A 25 5.15 -8.38 -2.32
CA LEU A 25 4.39 -7.12 -2.43
C LEU A 25 5.30 -5.88 -2.45
N VAL A 26 6.35 -5.84 -1.64
CA VAL A 26 7.32 -4.75 -1.62
C VAL A 26 8.08 -4.68 -2.95
N GLU A 27 8.53 -5.82 -3.47
CA GLU A 27 9.26 -5.90 -4.74
C GLU A 27 8.39 -5.42 -5.93
N GLU A 28 7.10 -5.76 -5.94
CA GLU A 28 6.18 -5.25 -6.98
C GLU A 28 6.05 -3.73 -6.91
N PHE A 29 5.88 -3.14 -5.72
CA PHE A 29 5.82 -1.67 -5.61
C PHE A 29 7.16 -0.98 -5.93
N GLU A 30 8.30 -1.61 -5.63
CA GLU A 30 9.61 -1.13 -6.08
C GLU A 30 9.70 -1.14 -7.61
N ALA A 31 9.24 -2.22 -8.26
CA ALA A 31 9.21 -2.32 -9.71
C ALA A 31 8.28 -1.27 -10.35
N VAL A 32 7.08 -1.07 -9.80
CA VAL A 32 6.15 -0.01 -10.23
C VAL A 32 6.83 1.36 -10.17
N ASP A 33 7.45 1.73 -9.05
CA ASP A 33 8.15 3.01 -8.91
C ASP A 33 9.27 3.16 -9.96
N TRP A 34 10.13 2.15 -10.08
CA TRP A 34 11.25 2.18 -11.03
C TRP A 34 10.77 2.29 -12.47
N TYR A 35 9.75 1.54 -12.87
CA TYR A 35 9.20 1.66 -14.20
C TYR A 35 8.55 3.02 -14.42
N ASN A 36 7.84 3.57 -13.43
CA ASN A 36 7.22 4.88 -13.55
C ASN A 36 8.26 5.98 -13.84
N GLN A 37 9.38 5.96 -13.12
CA GLN A 37 10.50 6.87 -13.36
C GLN A 37 11.11 6.68 -14.76
N ARG A 38 11.31 5.43 -15.20
CA ARG A 38 11.90 5.14 -16.53
C ARG A 38 10.98 5.53 -17.67
N VAL A 39 9.67 5.32 -17.53
CA VAL A 39 8.64 5.72 -18.50
C VAL A 39 8.63 7.24 -18.68
N ASP A 40 8.85 8.01 -17.61
CA ASP A 40 8.91 9.47 -17.64
C ASP A 40 10.10 9.97 -18.46
N VAL A 41 11.30 9.41 -18.23
CA VAL A 41 12.55 9.95 -18.80
C VAL A 41 13.00 9.32 -20.12
N THR A 42 12.49 8.14 -20.49
CA THR A 42 12.92 7.45 -21.72
C THR A 42 12.49 8.22 -22.97
N LYS A 43 13.38 8.28 -23.96
CA LYS A 43 13.14 8.93 -25.26
C LYS A 43 12.78 7.94 -26.37
N ASP A 44 12.93 6.64 -26.11
CA ASP A 44 12.60 5.57 -27.04
C ASP A 44 11.14 5.15 -26.83
N ALA A 45 10.32 5.27 -27.88
CA ALA A 45 8.88 5.04 -27.81
C ALA A 45 8.53 3.55 -27.68
N GLU A 46 9.31 2.66 -28.28
CA GLU A 46 9.07 1.22 -28.18
C GLU A 46 9.40 0.73 -26.78
N LEU A 47 10.54 1.15 -26.24
CA LEU A 47 10.89 0.86 -24.85
C LEU A 47 9.87 1.46 -23.87
N LYS A 48 9.39 2.69 -24.11
CA LYS A 48 8.37 3.31 -23.26
C LYS A 48 7.10 2.47 -23.16
N ALA A 49 6.65 1.90 -24.28
CA ALA A 49 5.47 1.04 -24.30
C ALA A 49 5.68 -0.25 -23.48
N ILE A 50 6.85 -0.89 -23.62
CA ILE A 50 7.20 -2.10 -22.85
C ILE A 50 7.24 -1.79 -21.35
N LEU A 51 7.92 -0.71 -20.94
CA LEU A 51 8.04 -0.35 -19.53
C LEU A 51 6.69 0.02 -18.90
N ALA A 52 5.82 0.71 -19.64
CA ALA A 52 4.48 1.06 -19.17
C ALA A 52 3.58 -0.18 -19.03
N HIS A 53 3.65 -1.11 -19.98
CA HIS A 53 2.97 -2.39 -19.90
C HIS A 53 3.39 -3.16 -18.65
N ASN A 54 4.70 -3.38 -18.46
CA ASN A 54 5.22 -4.12 -17.32
C ASN A 54 4.81 -3.45 -16.00
N ARG A 55 4.94 -2.12 -15.89
CA ARG A 55 4.52 -1.35 -14.71
C ARG A 55 3.08 -1.66 -14.29
N ASP A 56 2.17 -1.69 -15.26
CA ASP A 56 0.76 -1.85 -14.99
C ASP A 56 0.42 -3.31 -14.62
N GLU A 57 1.16 -4.30 -15.16
CA GLU A 57 1.09 -5.70 -14.73
C GLU A 57 1.57 -5.89 -13.28
N GLU A 58 2.65 -5.22 -12.85
CA GLU A 58 3.12 -5.35 -11.46
C GLU A 58 2.09 -4.85 -10.43
N ILE A 59 1.19 -3.92 -10.81
CA ILE A 59 0.08 -3.49 -9.95
C ILE A 59 -0.92 -4.63 -9.74
N GLU A 60 -1.16 -5.47 -10.75
CA GLU A 60 -1.97 -6.68 -10.62
C GLU A 60 -1.30 -7.66 -9.65
N HIS A 61 0.00 -7.92 -9.82
CA HIS A 61 0.77 -8.80 -8.93
C HIS A 61 0.73 -8.31 -7.47
N ALA A 62 0.91 -7.00 -7.25
CA ALA A 62 0.80 -6.38 -5.95
C ALA A 62 -0.60 -6.57 -5.34
N ALA A 63 -1.67 -6.35 -6.11
CA ALA A 63 -3.03 -6.53 -5.65
C ALA A 63 -3.33 -7.98 -5.25
N MET A 64 -2.84 -8.95 -6.03
CA MET A 64 -2.98 -10.38 -5.74
C MET A 64 -2.27 -10.79 -4.43
N ALA A 65 -1.04 -10.30 -4.23
CA ALA A 65 -0.28 -10.57 -2.99
C ALA A 65 -0.93 -9.91 -1.77
N LEU A 66 -1.40 -8.66 -1.91
CA LEU A 66 -2.12 -7.94 -0.86
C LEU A 66 -3.41 -8.66 -0.44
N GLU A 67 -4.17 -9.18 -1.40
CA GLU A 67 -5.38 -9.96 -1.11
C GLU A 67 -5.07 -11.25 -0.34
N TRP A 68 -3.98 -11.95 -0.67
CA TRP A 68 -3.56 -13.11 0.11
C TRP A 68 -3.23 -12.71 1.54
N LEU A 69 -2.48 -11.61 1.74
CA LEU A 69 -2.15 -11.08 3.07
C LEU A 69 -3.41 -10.69 3.85
N ARG A 70 -4.38 -10.02 3.22
CA ARG A 70 -5.67 -9.65 3.82
C ARG A 70 -6.38 -10.87 4.41
N ARG A 71 -6.38 -12.01 3.71
CA ARG A 71 -7.00 -13.26 4.17
C ARG A 71 -6.26 -13.91 5.35
N LYS A 72 -5.01 -13.54 5.61
CA LYS A 72 -4.15 -14.15 6.64
C LYS A 72 -3.96 -13.26 7.87
N LEU A 73 -4.14 -11.95 7.72
CA LEU A 73 -3.88 -10.96 8.77
C LEU A 73 -5.18 -10.23 9.14
N PRO A 74 -5.87 -10.61 10.24
CA PRO A 74 -7.17 -10.02 10.60
C PRO A 74 -7.13 -8.50 10.81
N VAL A 75 -6.05 -7.98 11.38
CA VAL A 75 -5.86 -6.54 11.56
C VAL A 75 -5.72 -5.84 10.21
N LEU A 76 -4.97 -6.43 9.27
CA LEU A 76 -4.86 -5.89 7.91
C LEU A 76 -6.22 -5.90 7.20
N ASP A 77 -7.04 -6.95 7.35
CA ASP A 77 -8.39 -6.97 6.79
C ASP A 77 -9.25 -5.83 7.29
N LYS A 78 -9.25 -5.60 8.61
CA LYS A 78 -9.97 -4.48 9.22
C LYS A 78 -9.51 -3.15 8.62
N GLU A 79 -8.22 -2.87 8.65
CA GLU A 79 -7.69 -1.60 8.17
C GLU A 79 -7.93 -1.39 6.67
N LEU A 80 -7.80 -2.44 5.83
CA LEU A 80 -8.10 -2.31 4.40
C LEU A 80 -9.58 -2.00 4.14
N ARG A 81 -10.52 -2.56 4.91
CA ARG A 81 -11.96 -2.27 4.78
C ARG A 81 -12.35 -0.87 5.24
N ASP A 82 -11.68 -0.38 6.29
CA ASP A 82 -11.95 0.94 6.84
C ASP A 82 -11.45 2.04 5.89
N ASN A 83 -10.34 1.80 5.18
CA ASN A 83 -9.66 2.81 4.39
C ASN A 83 -9.90 2.72 2.86
N LEU A 84 -10.01 1.53 2.28
CA LEU A 84 -10.10 1.39 0.82
C LEU A 84 -11.52 1.68 0.30
N PHE A 85 -11.58 2.23 -0.91
CA PHE A 85 -12.82 2.52 -1.64
C PHE A 85 -13.78 3.47 -0.90
N LYS A 86 -13.22 4.41 -0.12
CA LYS A 86 -13.95 5.50 0.56
C LYS A 86 -13.65 6.82 -0.12
N GLU A 87 -14.60 7.75 -0.04
CA GLU A 87 -14.43 9.14 -0.46
C GLU A 87 -14.07 10.02 0.75
N GLY A 88 -13.47 11.18 0.49
CA GLY A 88 -13.08 12.14 1.53
C GLY A 88 -11.62 12.00 2.00
N PRO A 89 -11.21 12.79 3.01
CA PRO A 89 -9.85 12.77 3.53
C PRO A 89 -9.49 11.42 4.16
N ILE A 90 -8.36 10.82 3.76
CA ILE A 90 -7.88 9.54 4.31
C ILE A 90 -7.45 9.71 5.79
N ALA A 91 -6.69 10.76 6.09
CA ALA A 91 -6.25 11.04 7.46
C ALA A 91 -7.39 11.64 8.29
N GLY A 92 -7.56 11.15 9.53
CA GLY A 92 -8.54 11.67 10.49
C GLY A 92 -9.80 10.82 10.69
N HIS A 93 -9.95 9.69 9.98
CA HIS A 93 -11.11 8.78 10.10
C HIS A 93 -10.95 7.69 11.18
N HIS A 94 -9.90 7.75 12.02
CA HIS A 94 -9.69 6.76 13.09
C HIS A 94 -10.31 7.22 14.41
N GLY A 95 -11.64 7.05 14.54
CA GLY A 95 -12.31 7.16 15.83
C GLY A 95 -13.68 7.85 15.82
N ASP A 96 -14.67 7.29 15.12
CA ASP A 96 -16.08 7.62 15.34
C ASP A 96 -16.84 6.40 15.87
N GLU A 97 -16.38 5.88 17.00
CA GLU A 97 -17.29 5.62 18.13
C GLU A 97 -16.99 6.72 19.16
N GLU A 98 -17.94 7.66 19.31
CA GLU A 98 -17.93 8.86 20.17
C GLU A 98 -17.16 10.11 19.70
N ALA A 99 -17.85 11.07 19.06
CA ALA A 99 -18.37 12.25 19.78
C ALA A 99 -19.14 13.21 18.87
N SER A 100 -20.39 13.42 19.23
CA SER A 100 -21.20 14.57 18.86
C SER A 100 -20.47 15.90 19.09
N ALA A 101 -20.56 16.79 18.11
CA ALA A 101 -20.47 18.24 18.19
C ALA A 101 -19.10 18.88 18.49
N THR A 102 -18.50 19.50 17.47
CA THR A 102 -17.91 20.83 17.63
C THR A 102 -18.32 21.77 16.48
N GLN A 103 -18.87 22.92 16.87
CA GLN A 103 -19.43 23.98 16.03
C GLN A 103 -18.36 24.78 15.26
N PRO A 104 -18.74 25.50 14.19
CA PRO A 104 -17.80 26.30 13.42
C PRO A 104 -17.32 27.52 14.21
N VAL A 105 -16.01 27.70 14.29
CA VAL A 105 -15.40 28.88 14.91
C VAL A 105 -15.63 30.09 14.00
N LEU A 106 -16.34 31.08 14.55
CA LEU A 106 -16.64 32.37 13.92
C LEU A 106 -15.36 33.16 13.61
N SER A 107 -15.33 33.71 12.39
CA SER A 107 -14.38 34.71 11.92
C SER A 107 -14.36 35.95 12.83
N GLY A 108 -13.22 36.21 13.46
CA GLY A 108 -12.92 37.47 14.16
C GLY A 108 -11.99 38.34 13.32
N LYS A 109 -12.47 39.52 12.94
CA LYS A 109 -11.80 40.53 12.12
C LYS A 109 -10.63 41.23 12.82
N LEU A 110 -9.68 41.68 11.99
CA LEU A 110 -8.61 42.64 12.25
C LEU A 110 -9.01 43.81 13.17
N LYS A 111 -8.11 44.14 14.10
CA LYS A 111 -7.56 45.50 14.29
C LYS A 111 -6.11 45.39 14.73
#